data_AF-A0AAU8HQN8-F1
#
_entry.id   AF-A0AAU8HQN8-F1
#
_cell.length_a   1.000
_cell.length_b   1.000
_cell.length_c   1.000
_cell.angle_alpha   90.00
_cell.angle_beta   90.00
_cell.angle_gamma   90.00
#
_symmetry.space_group_name_H-M   'P 1'
#
loop_
_entity.id
_entity.type
_entity.pdbx_description
1 polymer ?
#
loop_
_entity_poly.entity_id
_entity_poly.type
_entity_poly.pdbx_seq_one_letter_code
_entity_poly.pdbx_strand_id
1 'polypeptide(L)'
;MEKDALEKVYKKYYKELYFYVLSLCNDHDLANDLVSDTFYKAFLTLDKPDDSLKFWLFRVAKNLFIDLKRKKEEQNSSIDDYAPFIVGDNSPLKTILANERDLRLYEKSDPNSKNI
;
A
#
# COMPACT_ATOMS: atom_id res chain seq x y z
N MET A 1 26.23 15.01 14.89
CA MET A 1 25.04 15.73 14.41
C MET A 1 24.29 16.27 15.63
N GLU A 2 24.18 17.59 15.79
CA GLU A 2 23.43 18.17 16.92
C GLU A 2 21.94 17.87 16.75
N LYS A 3 21.39 17.03 17.65
CA LYS A 3 19.96 16.64 17.66
C LYS A 3 19.03 17.88 17.60
N ASP A 4 19.46 18.97 18.22
CA ASP A 4 18.74 20.23 18.29
C ASP A 4 18.55 20.92 16.93
N ALA A 5 19.50 20.75 16.00
CA ALA A 5 19.38 21.33 14.65
C ALA A 5 18.28 20.60 13.85
N LEU A 6 18.21 19.28 13.97
CA LEU A 6 17.18 18.47 13.31
C LEU A 6 15.80 18.72 13.91
N GLU A 7 15.70 18.84 15.23
CA GLU A 7 14.43 19.15 15.90
C GLU A 7 13.85 20.48 15.41
N LYS A 8 14.71 21.50 15.22
CA LYS A 8 14.30 22.79 14.64
C LYS A 8 13.80 22.64 13.21
N VAL A 9 14.50 21.85 12.38
CA VAL A 9 14.09 21.56 11.00
C VAL A 9 12.73 20.84 10.98
N TYR A 10 12.57 19.81 11.81
CA TYR A 10 11.34 19.05 11.91
C TYR A 10 10.17 19.95 12.30
N LYS A 11 10.30 20.71 13.40
CA LYS A 11 9.27 21.66 13.84
C LYS A 11 8.94 22.71 12.78
N LYS A 12 9.93 23.14 11.99
CA LYS A 12 9.76 24.15 10.93
C LYS A 12 9.02 23.61 9.70
N TYR A 13 9.38 22.43 9.22
CA TYR A 13 8.93 21.94 7.92
C TYR A 13 7.88 20.83 8.00
N TYR A 14 7.70 20.15 9.13
CA TYR A 14 6.79 19.01 9.26
C TYR A 14 5.37 19.34 8.80
N LYS A 15 4.78 20.42 9.31
CA LYS A 15 3.38 20.79 8.98
C LYS A 15 3.20 21.07 7.49
N GLU A 16 4.12 21.81 6.90
CA GLU A 16 4.06 22.16 5.48
C GLU A 16 4.26 20.93 4.58
N LEU A 17 5.25 20.09 4.91
CA LEU A 17 5.51 18.85 4.20
C LEU A 17 4.35 17.86 4.33
N TYR A 18 3.74 17.78 5.51
CA TYR A 18 2.59 16.92 5.77
C TYR A 18 1.40 17.29 4.90
N PHE A 19 1.00 18.56 4.85
CA PHE A 19 -0.11 18.98 3.99
C PHE A 19 0.20 18.79 2.50
N TYR A 20 1.45 19.01 2.10
CA TYR A 20 1.88 18.72 0.74
C TYR A 20 1.71 17.24 0.40
N VAL A 21 2.24 16.34 1.22
CA VAL A 21 2.14 14.90 0.99
C VAL A 21 0.68 14.44 1.07
N LEU A 22 -0.09 14.95 2.02
CA LEU A 22 -1.53 14.67 2.12
C LEU A 22 -2.27 15.06 0.85
N SER A 23 -1.92 16.19 0.22
CA SER A 23 -2.51 16.60 -1.06
C SER A 23 -2.14 15.68 -2.23
N LEU A 24 -1.07 14.89 -2.10
CA LEU A 24 -0.65 13.90 -3.12
C LEU A 24 -1.36 12.56 -2.94
N CYS A 25 -1.40 12.03 -1.72
CA CYS A 25 -1.91 10.69 -1.45
C CYS A 25 -3.39 10.65 -1.03
N ASN A 26 -3.94 11.75 -0.53
CA ASN A 26 -5.30 11.84 0.04
C ASN A 26 -5.58 10.78 1.12
N ASP A 27 -4.56 10.43 1.90
CA ASP A 27 -4.60 9.42 2.95
C ASP A 27 -3.71 9.88 4.12
N HIS A 28 -4.29 9.99 5.31
CA HIS A 28 -3.60 10.54 6.48
C HIS A 28 -2.50 9.62 7.02
N ASP A 29 -2.70 8.31 6.99
CA ASP A 29 -1.73 7.34 7.51
C ASP A 29 -0.54 7.26 6.56
N LEU A 30 -0.81 7.14 5.26
CA LEU A 30 0.22 7.15 4.24
C LEU A 30 1.01 8.48 4.20
N ALA A 31 0.34 9.61 4.46
CA ALA A 31 1.02 10.90 4.55
C ALA A 31 2.00 10.94 5.74
N ASN A 32 1.60 10.42 6.90
CA ASN A 32 2.47 10.35 8.07
C ASN A 32 3.68 9.45 7.82
N ASP A 33 3.50 8.29 7.19
CA ASP A 33 4.58 7.37 6.85
C ASP A 33 5.59 8.02 5.91
N LEU A 34 5.12 8.61 4.81
CA LEU A 34 5.97 9.27 3.81
C LEU A 34 6.76 10.45 4.39
N VAL A 35 6.13 11.24 5.26
CA VAL A 35 6.80 12.35 5.96
C VAL A 35 7.87 11.81 6.89
N SER A 36 7.56 10.77 7.66
CA SER A 36 8.49 10.15 8.61
C SER A 36 9.71 9.58 7.88
N ASP A 37 9.49 8.83 6.79
CA ASP A 37 10.56 8.29 5.94
C ASP A 37 11.43 9.39 5.34
N THR A 38 10.83 10.52 4.96
CA THR A 38 11.55 11.66 4.42
C THR A 38 12.47 12.29 5.46
N PHE A 39 11.98 12.54 6.68
CA PHE A 39 12.82 13.05 7.76
C PHE A 39 13.85 12.04 8.25
N TYR A 40 13.55 10.74 8.21
CA TYR A 40 14.51 9.68 8.50
C TYR A 40 15.65 9.66 7.49
N LYS A 41 15.35 9.76 6.19
CA LYS A 41 16.38 9.94 5.16
C LYS A 41 17.18 11.20 5.38
N ALA A 42 16.51 12.30 5.74
CA ALA A 42 17.16 13.57 6.05
C ALA A 42 18.21 13.39 7.16
N PHE A 43 17.85 12.69 8.23
CA PHE A 43 18.73 12.38 9.36
C PHE A 43 19.98 11.59 8.95
N LEU A 44 19.87 10.70 7.96
CA LEU A 44 20.99 9.88 7.52
C LEU A 44 21.92 10.63 6.55
N THR A 45 21.41 11.58 5.77
CA THR A 45 22.16 12.17 4.65
C THR A 45 22.62 13.60 4.86
N LEU A 46 21.98 14.37 5.75
CA LEU A 46 22.28 15.79 5.90
C LEU A 46 23.22 16.05 7.07
N ASP A 47 24.43 16.49 6.74
CA ASP A 47 25.44 16.86 7.73
C ASP A 47 25.17 18.26 8.33
N LYS A 48 24.62 19.18 7.51
CA LYS A 48 24.18 20.52 7.93
C LYS A 48 22.89 20.94 7.21
N PRO A 49 21.89 21.46 7.93
CA PRO A 49 20.71 22.05 7.31
C PRO A 49 21.06 23.39 6.66
N ASP A 50 20.73 23.53 5.38
CA ASP A 50 20.81 24.78 4.62
C ASP A 50 19.43 25.21 4.11
N ASP A 51 19.34 26.35 3.42
CA ASP A 51 18.07 26.86 2.88
C ASP A 51 17.49 25.99 1.76
N SER A 52 18.31 25.14 1.13
CA SER A 52 17.88 24.19 0.10
C SER A 52 17.19 22.95 0.68
N LEU A 53 17.36 22.70 1.99
CA LEU A 53 16.78 21.57 2.70
C LEU A 53 15.26 21.47 2.51
N LYS A 54 14.55 22.59 2.51
CA LYS A 54 13.11 22.61 2.25
C LYS A 54 12.80 21.94 0.90
N PHE A 55 13.44 22.38 -0.17
CA PHE A 55 13.21 21.83 -1.51
C PHE A 55 13.63 20.36 -1.60
N TRP A 56 14.71 20.00 -0.91
CA TRP A 56 15.16 18.62 -0.82
C TRP A 56 14.12 17.71 -0.16
N LEU A 57 13.54 18.12 0.97
CA LEU A 57 12.50 17.35 1.67
C LEU A 57 11.29 17.10 0.75
N PHE A 58 10.81 18.13 0.07
CA PHE A 58 9.65 18.01 -0.83
C PHE A 58 9.95 17.11 -2.03
N ARG A 59 11.18 17.19 -2.57
CA ARG A 59 11.63 16.30 -3.65
C ARG A 59 11.67 14.85 -3.20
N VAL A 60 12.24 14.57 -2.03
CA VAL A 60 12.34 13.22 -1.49
C VAL A 60 10.95 12.64 -1.22
N ALA A 61 10.06 13.40 -0.56
CA ALA A 61 8.70 12.96 -0.27
C ALA A 61 7.91 12.64 -1.55
N LYS A 62 8.02 13.51 -2.57
CA LYS A 62 7.40 13.27 -3.88
C LYS A 62 7.94 12.02 -4.55
N ASN A 63 9.26 11.79 -4.52
CA ASN A 63 9.86 10.61 -5.12
C ASN A 63 9.38 9.33 -4.42
N LEU A 64 9.32 9.32 -3.09
CA LEU A 64 8.78 8.19 -2.33
C LEU A 64 7.32 7.90 -2.70
N PHE A 65 6.50 8.93 -2.82
CA PHE A 65 5.12 8.77 -3.27
C PHE A 65 5.02 8.18 -4.69
N ILE A 66 5.84 8.66 -5.63
CA ILE A 66 5.87 8.13 -7.01
C ILE A 66 6.29 6.65 -7.02
N ASP A 67 7.32 6.29 -6.24
CA ASP A 67 7.79 4.92 -6.15
C ASP A 67 6.72 3.98 -5.57
N LEU A 68 5.99 4.42 -4.53
CA LEU A 68 4.85 3.69 -3.98
C LEU A 68 3.73 3.51 -5.01
N LYS A 69 3.42 4.57 -5.75
CA LYS A 69 2.38 4.52 -6.80
C LYS A 69 2.77 3.54 -7.91
N ARG A 70 4.01 3.59 -8.41
CA ARG A 70 4.52 2.66 -9.42
C ARG A 70 4.43 1.21 -8.93
N LYS A 71 4.84 0.94 -7.69
CA LYS A 71 4.76 -0.39 -7.09
C LYS A 71 3.32 -0.90 -6.99
N LYS A 72 2.37 -0.02 -6.67
CA LYS A 72 0.94 -0.36 -6.62
C LYS A 72 0.39 -0.68 -8.01
N GLU A 73 0.81 0.07 -9.04
CA GLU A 73 0.42 -0.18 -10.43
C GLU A 73 0.97 -1.52 -10.94
N GLU A 74 2.24 -1.84 -10.66
CA GLU A 74 2.87 -3.14 -11.00
C GLU A 74 2.17 -4.34 -10.31
N GLN A 75 1.71 -4.15 -9.07
CA GLN A 75 0.94 -5.18 -8.37
C GLN A 75 -0.45 -5.37 -8.98
N ASN A 76 -1.11 -4.28 -9.36
CA ASN A 76 -2.44 -4.33 -9.98
C ASN A 76 -2.40 -4.96 -11.39
N SER A 77 -1.37 -4.65 -12.21
CA SER A 77 -1.23 -5.27 -13.52
C SER A 77 -1.06 -6.79 -13.42
N SER A 78 -0.31 -7.25 -12.40
CA SER A 78 -0.14 -8.68 -12.13
C SER A 78 -1.47 -9.36 -11.79
N ILE A 79 -2.40 -8.68 -11.11
CA ILE A 79 -3.72 -9.24 -10.77
C ILE A 79 -4.62 -9.33 -12.01
N ASP A 80 -4.58 -8.32 -12.88
CA ASP A 80 -5.43 -8.27 -14.08
C ASP A 80 -5.09 -9.42 -15.05
N ASP A 81 -3.82 -9.77 -15.17
CA ASP A 81 -3.35 -10.92 -15.97
C ASP A 81 -3.93 -12.27 -15.49
N TYR A 82 -4.20 -12.42 -14.20
CA TYR A 82 -4.80 -13.64 -13.62
C TYR A 82 -6.31 -13.52 -13.38
N ALA A 83 -6.92 -12.36 -13.58
CA ALA A 83 -8.35 -12.15 -13.31
C ALA A 83 -9.27 -13.14 -14.08
N PRO A 84 -9.02 -13.49 -15.36
CA PRO A 84 -9.78 -14.51 -16.07
C PRO A 84 -9.69 -15.92 -15.44
N PHE A 85 -8.58 -16.24 -14.77
CA PHE A 85 -8.39 -17.54 -14.10
C PHE A 85 -9.10 -17.59 -12.74
N ILE A 86 -9.16 -16.48 -12.01
CA ILE A 86 -9.77 -16.41 -10.67
C ILE A 86 -11.29 -16.24 -10.73
N VAL A 87 -11.79 -15.38 -11.62
CA VAL A 87 -13.21 -14.97 -11.65
C VAL A 87 -13.93 -15.37 -12.94
N GLY A 88 -13.20 -15.88 -13.93
CA GLY A 88 -13.80 -16.30 -15.20
C GLY A 88 -14.74 -17.49 -15.06
N ASP A 89 -15.57 -17.69 -16.08
CA ASP A 89 -16.57 -18.76 -16.11
C ASP A 89 -15.96 -20.17 -16.04
N ASN A 90 -14.69 -20.32 -16.42
CA ASN A 90 -13.93 -21.56 -16.29
C ASN A 90 -12.96 -21.55 -15.10
N SER A 91 -13.14 -20.65 -14.14
CA SER A 91 -12.28 -20.58 -12.96
C SER A 91 -12.40 -21.87 -12.13
N PRO A 92 -11.29 -22.40 -11.60
CA PRO A 92 -11.32 -23.54 -10.70
C PRO A 92 -12.27 -23.34 -9.51
N LEU A 93 -12.37 -22.11 -8.98
CA LEU A 93 -13.30 -21.77 -7.91
C LEU A 93 -14.75 -21.99 -8.31
N LYS A 94 -15.15 -21.60 -9.53
CA LYS A 94 -16.52 -21.82 -10.00
C LYS A 94 -16.82 -23.30 -10.21
N THR A 95 -15.85 -24.06 -10.70
CA THR A 95 -15.94 -25.53 -10.83
C THR A 95 -16.07 -26.20 -9.46
N ILE A 96 -15.28 -25.79 -8.48
CA ILE A 96 -15.36 -26.32 -7.10
C ILE A 96 -16.74 -25.99 -6.48
N LEU A 97 -17.21 -24.75 -6.60
CA LEU A 97 -18.53 -24.35 -6.10
C LEU A 97 -19.69 -25.06 -6.81
N ALA A 98 -19.56 -25.36 -8.10
CA ALA A 98 -20.55 -26.16 -8.83
C ALA A 98 -20.57 -27.60 -8.29
N ASN A 99 -19.41 -28.21 -8.13
CA ASN A 99 -19.27 -29.56 -7.58
C ASN A 99 -19.81 -29.65 -6.14
N GLU A 100 -19.54 -28.66 -5.29
CA GLU A 100 -20.08 -28.60 -3.93
C GLU A 100 -21.62 -28.48 -3.90
N ARG A 101 -22.22 -27.74 -4.84
CA ARG A 101 -23.68 -27.66 -4.98
C ARG A 101 -24.29 -28.98 -5.41
N ASP A 102 -23.65 -29.67 -6.34
CA ASP A 102 -24.10 -30.97 -6.81
C ASP A 102 -23.98 -32.03 -5.71
N LEU A 103 -22.92 -32.02 -4.90
CA LEU A 103 -22.78 -32.89 -3.73
C LEU A 103 -23.94 -32.77 -2.73
N ARG A 104 -24.47 -31.56 -2.49
CA ARG A 104 -25.64 -31.36 -1.61
C ARG A 104 -26.93 -31.95 -2.17
N LEU A 105 -27.03 -32.09 -3.50
CA LEU A 105 -28.15 -32.76 -4.14
C LEU A 105 -28.05 -34.28 -3.96
N TYR A 106 -26.83 -34.82 -4.00
CA TYR A 106 -26.57 -36.22 -3.70
C TYR A 106 -26.85 -36.55 -2.22
N GLU A 107 -26.43 -35.72 -1.26
CA GLU A 107 -26.76 -35.91 0.16
C GLU A 107 -28.27 -35.94 0.45
N LYS A 108 -29.07 -35.14 -0.27
CA LYS A 108 -30.53 -35.12 -0.12
C LYS A 108 -31.26 -36.28 -0.78
N SER A 109 -30.62 -36.93 -1.74
CA SER A 109 -31.21 -38.02 -2.52
C SER A 109 -30.73 -39.40 -2.09
N ASP A 110 -29.75 -39.48 -1.18
CA ASP A 110 -29.25 -40.74 -0.63
C ASP A 110 -30.20 -41.32 0.44
N PRO A 111 -30.90 -42.44 0.18
CA PRO A 111 -31.81 -43.08 1.15
C PRO A 111 -31.06 -43.74 2.32
N ASN A 112 -29.72 -43.81 2.27
CA ASN A 112 -28.90 -44.52 3.25
C ASN A 112 -27.98 -43.62 4.10
N SER A 113 -28.13 -42.29 4.04
CA SER A 113 -27.35 -41.35 4.87
C SER A 113 -27.64 -41.44 6.39
N LYS A 114 -28.67 -42.18 6.81
CA LYS A 114 -28.85 -42.55 8.21
C LYS A 114 -28.33 -43.96 8.47
N ASN A 115 -27.03 -44.12 8.62
CA ASN A 115 -26.40 -45.14 9.47
C ASN A 115 -24.92 -44.84 9.63
N ILE A 116 -24.57 -44.07 10.68
CA ILE A 116 -23.60 -44.34 11.75
C ILE A 116 -23.56 -43.09 12.65
#